data_AF-A0A838DQS6-F1
#
_entry.id   AF-A0A838DQS6-F1
#
_cell.length_a   1.000
_cell.length_b   1.000
_cell.length_c   1.000
_cell.angle_alpha   90.00
_cell.angle_beta   90.00
_cell.angle_gamma   90.00
#
_symmetry.space_group_name_H-M   'P 1'
#
loop_
_entity.id
_entity.type
_entity.pdbx_description
1 polymer ?
#
loop_
_entity_poly.entity_id
_entity_poly.type
_entity_poly.pdbx_seq_one_letter_code
_entity_poly.pdbx_strand_id
1 'polypeptide(L)'
;VRILSGVVASADTYCRDEATFASIRARFGSLCEDMESAAVGQIASRHGLPFAIVRCLSNNDLLEVLSGERKGQLYLEMARRAALVTAQLLRMLAEETRPA
;
A
#
# COMPACT_ATOMS: atom_id res chain seq x y z
N VAL A 1 -1.04 15.59 -4.37
CA VAL A 1 -0.53 14.30 -3.83
C VAL A 1 0.35 13.68 -4.91
N ARG A 2 1.53 13.16 -4.57
CA ARG A 2 2.35 12.37 -5.50
C ARG A 2 1.86 10.92 -5.46
N ILE A 3 1.56 10.35 -6.62
CA ILE A 3 1.09 8.96 -6.76
C ILE A 3 2.13 8.19 -7.56
N LEU A 4 2.44 6.98 -7.11
CA LEU A 4 3.34 6.04 -7.78
C LEU A 4 2.57 4.75 -8.02
N SER A 5 2.84 4.08 -9.14
CA SER A 5 2.27 2.77 -9.48
C SER A 5 3.40 1.77 -9.65
N GLY A 6 3.26 0.59 -9.05
CA GLY A 6 4.23 -0.49 -9.13
C GLY A 6 3.94 -1.60 -8.13
N VAL A 7 4.91 -2.49 -7.95
CA VAL A 7 4.75 -3.70 -7.14
C VAL A 7 4.76 -3.36 -5.65
N VAL A 8 3.75 -3.87 -4.93
CA VAL A 8 3.71 -3.91 -3.46
C VAL A 8 4.01 -5.35 -3.03
N ALA A 9 5.11 -5.55 -2.32
CA ALA A 9 5.40 -6.85 -1.69
C ALA A 9 4.67 -6.98 -0.35
N SER A 10 4.46 -8.20 0.13
CA SER A 10 3.92 -8.41 1.49
C SER A 10 4.70 -9.48 2.25
N ALA A 11 4.82 -9.29 3.56
CA ALA A 11 5.41 -10.26 4.49
C ALA A 11 4.71 -10.17 5.85
N ASP A 12 4.62 -11.29 6.59
CA ASP A 12 4.11 -11.32 7.97
C ASP A 12 5.10 -10.74 8.99
N THR A 13 5.88 -9.74 8.59
CA THR A 13 6.92 -9.14 9.42
C THR A 13 7.00 -7.65 9.12
N TYR A 14 7.03 -6.85 10.19
CA TYR A 14 7.36 -5.43 10.09
C TYR A 14 8.86 -5.30 9.79
N CYS A 15 9.18 -5.18 8.50
CA CYS A 15 10.55 -5.10 8.00
C CYS A 15 11.20 -3.79 8.45
N ARG A 16 12.42 -3.85 8.99
CA ARG A 16 13.13 -2.67 9.53
C ARG A 16 14.61 -2.58 9.13
N ASP A 17 15.18 -3.67 8.61
CA ASP A 17 16.59 -3.74 8.26
C ASP A 17 16.82 -3.70 6.75
N GLU A 18 17.97 -3.14 6.36
CA GLU A 18 18.35 -2.94 4.96
C GLU A 18 18.46 -4.25 4.18
N ALA A 19 18.95 -5.31 4.80
CA ALA A 19 19.14 -6.60 4.14
C ALA A 19 17.81 -7.21 3.71
N THR A 20 16.79 -7.15 4.58
CA THR A 20 15.43 -7.58 4.26
C THR A 20 14.83 -6.75 3.13
N PHE A 21 14.92 -5.41 3.19
CA PHE A 21 14.42 -4.55 2.11
C PHE A 21 15.12 -4.82 0.77
N ALA A 22 16.45 -4.98 0.79
CA ALA A 22 17.23 -5.28 -0.41
C ALA A 22 16.85 -6.64 -1.01
N SER A 23 16.66 -7.67 -0.18
CA SER A 23 16.23 -9.00 -0.61
C SER A 23 14.84 -8.97 -1.26
N ILE A 24 13.87 -8.32 -0.63
CA ILE A 24 12.49 -8.17 -1.17
C ILE A 24 12.54 -7.41 -2.50
N ARG A 25 13.25 -6.28 -2.54
CA ARG A 25 13.36 -5.45 -3.75
C ARG A 25 14.06 -6.21 -4.89
N ALA A 26 15.13 -6.95 -4.61
CA ALA A 26 15.83 -7.74 -5.61
C ALA A 26 14.95 -8.89 -6.15
N ARG A 27 14.15 -9.51 -5.28
CA ARG A 27 13.30 -10.64 -5.66
C ARG A 27 12.06 -10.25 -6.47
N PHE A 28 11.44 -9.12 -6.14
CA PHE A 28 10.12 -8.73 -6.64
C PHE A 28 10.09 -7.40 -7.42
N GLY A 29 11.18 -6.61 -7.40
CA GLY A 29 11.18 -5.26 -7.98
C GLY A 29 10.19 -4.32 -7.29
N SER A 30 9.92 -4.52 -6.00
CA SER A 30 8.91 -3.78 -5.26
C SER A 30 9.25 -2.30 -5.10
N LEU A 31 8.20 -1.46 -5.15
CA LEU A 31 8.27 -0.05 -4.77
C LEU A 31 8.14 0.13 -3.26
N CYS A 32 7.34 -0.73 -2.64
CA CYS A 32 7.12 -0.78 -1.20
C CYS A 32 6.62 -2.16 -0.79
N GLU A 33 6.36 -2.28 0.50
CA GLU A 33 6.06 -3.48 1.24
C GLU A 33 4.97 -3.20 2.28
N ASP A 34 4.16 -4.21 2.56
CA ASP A 34 3.23 -4.21 3.67
C ASP A 34 3.05 -5.63 4.22
N MET A 35 1.94 -5.88 4.92
CA MET A 35 1.66 -7.18 5.52
C MET A 35 0.45 -7.91 4.91
N GLU A 36 -0.29 -7.30 3.96
CA GLU A 36 -1.57 -7.88 3.50
C GLU A 36 -1.83 -7.85 1.99
N SER A 37 -1.20 -6.94 1.22
CA SER A 37 -1.60 -6.69 -0.18
C SER A 37 -1.52 -7.91 -1.07
N ALA A 38 -0.44 -8.69 -0.96
CA ALA A 38 -0.26 -9.91 -1.75
C ALA A 38 -1.28 -10.99 -1.36
N ALA A 39 -1.64 -11.10 -0.08
CA ALA A 39 -2.64 -12.05 0.40
C ALA A 39 -4.05 -11.68 -0.11
N VAL A 40 -4.42 -10.40 -0.05
CA VAL A 40 -5.68 -9.88 -0.62
C VAL A 40 -5.74 -10.17 -2.13
N GLY A 41 -4.66 -9.87 -2.86
CA GLY A 41 -4.57 -10.13 -4.30
C GLY A 41 -4.67 -11.63 -4.64
N GLN A 42 -4.04 -12.49 -3.83
CA GLN A 42 -4.13 -13.94 -4.00
C GLN A 42 -5.58 -14.44 -3.87
N ILE A 43 -6.32 -13.99 -2.85
CA ILE A 43 -7.71 -14.40 -2.66
C ILE A 43 -8.61 -13.83 -3.76
N ALA A 44 -8.49 -12.53 -4.09
CA ALA A 44 -9.27 -11.93 -5.16
C ALA A 44 -9.05 -12.66 -6.50
N SER A 45 -7.80 -12.96 -6.85
CA SER A 45 -7.45 -13.73 -8.04
C SER A 45 -8.07 -15.13 -8.06
N ARG A 46 -8.04 -15.85 -6.92
CA ARG A 46 -8.68 -17.18 -6.79
C ARG A 46 -10.18 -17.15 -7.01
N HIS A 47 -10.83 -16.03 -6.71
CA HIS A 47 -12.27 -15.84 -6.90
C HIS A 47 -12.63 -15.11 -8.21
N GLY A 48 -11.66 -14.83 -9.08
CA GLY A 48 -11.91 -14.11 -10.34
C GLY A 48 -12.38 -12.66 -10.14
N LEU A 49 -12.04 -12.05 -9.00
CA LEU A 49 -12.43 -10.68 -8.68
C LEU A 49 -11.35 -9.69 -9.08
N PRO A 50 -11.68 -8.58 -9.78
CA PRO A 50 -10.75 -7.49 -9.98
C PRO A 50 -10.41 -6.86 -8.61
N PHE A 51 -9.14 -6.49 -8.42
CA PHE A 51 -8.69 -5.83 -7.20
C PHE A 51 -7.66 -4.75 -7.51
N ALA A 52 -7.56 -3.77 -6.62
CA ALA A 52 -6.53 -2.76 -6.61
C ALA A 52 -6.11 -2.48 -5.17
N ILE A 53 -4.83 -2.16 -4.99
CA ILE A 53 -4.25 -1.83 -3.69
C ILE A 53 -3.92 -0.34 -3.69
N VAL A 54 -4.43 0.39 -2.70
CA VAL A 54 -4.11 1.81 -2.49
C VAL A 54 -3.48 1.95 -1.10
N ARG A 55 -2.19 2.28 -1.06
CA ARG A 55 -1.43 2.52 0.17
C ARG A 55 -0.88 3.94 0.20
N CYS A 56 -0.63 4.42 1.41
CA CYS A 56 0.18 5.61 1.67
C CYS A 56 1.40 5.15 2.46
N LEU A 57 2.61 5.62 2.10
CA LEU A 57 3.85 5.22 2.77
C LEU A 57 3.96 5.88 4.14
N SER A 58 4.20 5.09 5.19
CA SER A 58 4.24 5.57 6.59
C SER A 58 5.59 5.98 7.09
N ASN A 59 6.59 5.27 6.63
CA ASN A 59 7.90 5.31 7.20
C ASN A 59 8.88 4.77 6.18
N ASN A 60 10.13 5.06 6.43
CA ASN A 60 11.26 4.35 5.89
C ASN A 60 12.28 4.31 7.02
N ASP A 61 12.34 3.17 7.72
CA ASP A 61 13.17 3.03 8.92
C ASP A 61 14.68 3.12 8.60
N LEU A 62 15.08 3.07 7.32
CA LEU A 62 16.45 3.37 6.88
C LEU A 62 16.77 4.87 6.88
N LEU A 63 15.74 5.72 6.78
CA LEU A 63 15.88 7.18 6.80
C LEU A 63 15.59 7.75 8.19
N GLU A 64 14.51 7.29 8.82
CA GLU A 64 14.08 7.75 10.15
C GLU A 64 13.26 6.67 10.85
N VAL A 65 13.69 6.30 12.05
CA VAL A 65 12.88 5.45 12.95
C VAL A 65 11.93 6.35 13.74
N LEU A 66 10.65 6.28 13.40
CA LEU A 66 9.62 7.12 14.02
C LEU A 66 9.32 6.70 15.47
N SER A 67 9.18 7.69 16.36
CA SER A 67 8.67 7.47 17.73
C SER A 67 7.20 7.04 17.75
N GLY A 68 6.74 6.43 18.84
CA GLY A 68 5.34 6.01 19.00
C GLY A 68 4.34 7.17 18.86
N GLU A 69 4.64 8.32 19.45
CA GLU A 69 3.83 9.54 19.33
C GLU A 69 3.76 10.02 17.88
N ARG A 70 4.92 10.04 17.19
CA ARG A 70 5.00 10.48 15.79
C ARG A 70 4.23 9.53 14.86
N LYS A 71 4.30 8.21 15.10
CA LYS A 71 3.49 7.22 14.39
C LYS A 71 1.99 7.49 14.59
N GLY A 72 1.55 7.77 15.82
CA GLY A 72 0.16 8.08 16.11
C GLY A 72 -0.39 9.28 15.31
N GLN A 73 0.42 10.33 15.15
CA GLN A 73 0.04 11.50 14.36
C GLN A 73 0.07 11.24 12.85
N LEU A 74 1.13 10.59 12.35
CA LEU A 74 1.31 10.35 10.92
C LEU A 74 0.32 9.33 10.37
N TYR A 75 0.07 8.24 11.08
CA TYR A 75 -0.76 7.15 10.58
C TYR A 75 -2.21 7.60 10.32
N LEU A 76 -2.74 8.50 11.15
CA LEU A 76 -4.07 9.06 10.94
C LEU A 76 -4.15 9.87 9.64
N GLU A 77 -3.18 10.75 9.40
CA GLU A 77 -3.12 11.56 8.18
C GLU A 77 -2.93 10.68 6.93
N MET A 78 -2.11 9.64 7.02
CA MET A 78 -1.93 8.71 5.92
C MET A 78 -3.18 7.88 5.62
N ALA A 79 -3.85 7.38 6.66
CA ALA A 79 -5.10 6.66 6.51
C ALA A 79 -6.13 7.55 5.81
N ARG A 80 -6.21 8.82 6.22
CA ARG A 80 -7.03 9.83 5.55
C ARG A 80 -6.66 10.00 4.09
N ARG A 81 -5.37 10.14 3.74
CA ARG A 81 -4.91 10.29 2.35
C ARG A 81 -5.24 9.08 1.49
N ALA A 82 -4.98 7.88 1.99
CA ALA A 82 -5.32 6.64 1.30
C ALA A 82 -6.84 6.55 1.07
N ALA A 83 -7.64 6.82 2.10
CA ALA A 83 -9.11 6.82 2.01
C ALA A 83 -9.63 7.84 0.97
N LEU A 84 -9.05 9.04 0.91
CA LEU A 84 -9.43 10.06 -0.07
C LEU A 84 -9.15 9.61 -1.52
N VAL A 85 -7.99 8.98 -1.76
CA VAL A 85 -7.64 8.45 -3.09
C VAL A 85 -8.57 7.29 -3.45
N THR A 86 -8.83 6.37 -2.52
CA THR A 86 -9.78 5.27 -2.72
C THR A 86 -11.20 5.78 -3.01
N ALA A 87 -11.68 6.76 -2.25
CA ALA A 87 -12.99 7.34 -2.48
C ALA A 87 -13.11 8.01 -3.85
N GLN A 88 -12.04 8.66 -4.33
CA GLN A 88 -12.01 9.23 -5.67
C GLN A 88 -12.02 8.14 -6.75
N LEU A 89 -11.26 7.06 -6.57
CA LEU A 89 -11.28 5.91 -7.47
C LEU A 89 -12.68 5.29 -7.56
N LEU A 90 -13.35 5.09 -6.42
CA LEU A 90 -14.71 4.57 -6.39
C LEU A 90 -15.71 5.49 -7.10
N ARG A 91 -15.58 6.82 -6.95
CA ARG A 91 -16.41 7.77 -7.70
C ARG A 91 -16.22 7.64 -9.20
N MET A 92 -14.97 7.56 -9.67
CA MET A 92 -14.66 7.39 -11.09
C MET A 92 -15.26 6.10 -11.65
N LEU A 93 -15.11 4.98 -10.93
CA LEU A 93 -15.70 3.69 -11.32
C LEU A 93 -17.23 3.73 -11.34
N ALA A 94 -17.86 4.43 -10.39
CA ALA A 94 -19.32 4.59 -10.34
C ALA A 94 -19.88 5.49 -11.46
N GLU A 95 -19.07 6.41 -11.98
CA GLU A 95 -19.41 7.23 -13.14
C GLU A 95 -19.25 6.44 -14.44
N GLU A 96 -18.18 5.66 -14.58
CA GLU A 96 -17.91 4.83 -15.77
C GLU A 96 -18.93 3.69 -15.95
N THR A 97 -19.49 3.19 -14.84
CA THR A 97 -20.48 2.11 -14.84
C THR A 97 -21.93 2.58 -15.05
N ARG A 98 -22.15 3.90 -15.17
CA ARG A 98 -23.51 4.45 -15.34
C ARG A 98 -23.97 4.26 -16.80
N PRO A 99 -25.08 3.53 -17.06
CA PRO A 99 -25.61 3.42 -18.42
C PRO A 99 -26.02 4.80 -18.94
N ALA A 100 -25.82 5.02 -20.25
CA ALA A 100 -26.16 6.26 -20.95
C ALA A 100 -27.65 6.61 -20.88
#